data_AF-A0A9E5TP97-F1
#
_entry.id   AF-A0A9E5TP97-F1
#
_cell.length_a   1.000
_cell.length_b   1.000
_cell.length_c   1.000
_cell.angle_alpha   90.00
_cell.angle_beta   90.00
_cell.angle_gamma   90.00
#
_symmetry.space_group_name_H-M   'P 1'
#
loop_
_entity.id
_entity.type
_entity.pdbx_description
1 polymer ?
#
loop_
_entity_poly.entity_id
_entity_poly.type
_entity_poly.pdbx_seq_one_letter_code
_entity_poly.pdbx_strand_id
1 'polypeptide(L)'
;LLPTYEANHAHVLSSDVIAVDETWWRLMKKGTSKRWWVWSVAREDAVSYRLLPSRSTDAARTVLDGYAGVALCDGYKAYDVLARERE
;
A
#
# COMPACT_ATOMS: atom_id res chain seq x y z
N LEU A 1 14.34 -6.21 17.80
CA LEU A 1 12.88 -5.95 17.65
C LEU A 1 12.72 -4.97 16.51
N LEU A 2 11.93 -5.29 15.50
CA LEU A 2 11.53 -4.31 14.49
C LEU A 2 10.59 -3.29 15.14
N PRO A 3 10.54 -2.03 14.66
CA PRO A 3 9.46 -1.12 14.99
C PRO A 3 8.09 -1.77 14.77
N THR A 4 7.14 -1.54 15.68
CA THR A 4 5.80 -2.16 15.64
C THR A 4 5.08 -1.97 14.31
N TYR A 5 5.28 -0.82 13.65
CA TYR A 5 4.63 -0.55 12.36
C TYR A 5 5.17 -1.46 11.23
N GLU A 6 6.46 -1.80 11.24
CA GLU A 6 7.07 -2.70 10.26
C GLU A 6 6.61 -4.14 10.51
N ALA A 7 6.59 -4.57 11.78
CA ALA A 7 6.10 -5.89 12.17
C ALA A 7 4.61 -6.08 11.81
N ASN A 8 3.78 -5.06 12.08
CA ASN A 8 2.37 -5.08 11.70
C ASN A 8 2.18 -5.13 10.18
N HIS A 9 2.98 -4.37 9.42
CA HIS A 9 2.89 -4.40 7.97
C HIS A 9 3.28 -5.76 7.38
N ALA A 10 4.37 -6.36 7.88
CA ALA A 10 4.76 -7.72 7.49
C ALA A 10 3.66 -8.75 7.85
N HIS A 11 3.00 -8.58 9.01
CA HIS A 11 1.88 -9.43 9.41
C HIS A 11 0.65 -9.29 8.50
N VAL A 12 0.34 -8.08 8.04
CA VAL A 12 -0.71 -7.84 7.04
C VAL A 12 -0.39 -8.58 5.75
N LEU A 13 0.83 -8.41 5.23
CA LEU A 13 1.28 -9.01 3.97
C LEU A 13 1.48 -10.53 4.04
N SER A 14 1.39 -11.14 5.22
CA SER A 14 1.48 -12.60 5.37
C SER A 14 0.14 -13.32 5.16
N SER A 15 -0.95 -12.60 4.87
CA SER A 15 -2.27 -13.17 4.55
C SER A 15 -2.30 -13.64 3.09
N ASP A 16 -3.09 -14.66 2.76
CA ASP A 16 -3.28 -15.08 1.35
C ASP A 16 -4.12 -14.09 0.56
N VAL A 17 -4.99 -13.34 1.27
CA VAL A 17 -5.84 -12.31 0.70
C VAL A 17 -5.70 -11.04 1.54
N ILE A 18 -5.49 -9.91 0.86
CA ILE A 18 -5.46 -8.58 1.46
C ILE A 18 -6.41 -7.64 0.72
N ALA A 19 -6.95 -6.67 1.42
CA ALA A 19 -7.61 -5.51 0.80
C ALA A 19 -6.62 -4.35 0.72
N VAL A 20 -6.64 -3.63 -0.40
CA VAL A 20 -5.73 -2.50 -0.66
C VAL A 20 -6.49 -1.31 -1.24
N ASP A 21 -6.25 -0.12 -0.70
CA ASP A 21 -6.85 1.14 -1.15
C ASP A 21 -5.94 2.35 -0.91
N GLU A 22 -6.11 3.41 -1.71
CA GLU A 22 -5.40 4.69 -1.59
C GLU A 22 -6.34 5.89 -1.52
N THR A 23 -6.27 6.62 -0.42
CA THR A 23 -7.02 7.85 -0.24
C THR A 23 -6.12 9.07 -0.33
N TRP A 24 -6.59 10.11 -1.03
CA TRP A 24 -5.90 11.39 -1.13
C TRP A 24 -5.75 12.05 0.24
N TRP A 25 -4.54 12.56 0.53
CA TRP A 25 -4.24 13.26 1.77
C TRP A 25 -3.52 14.58 1.50
N ARG A 26 -3.93 15.63 2.23
CA ARG A 26 -3.29 16.94 2.14
C ARG A 26 -2.17 17.07 3.16
N LEU A 27 -0.92 17.18 2.70
CA LEU A 27 0.20 17.44 3.60
C LEU A 27 0.23 18.92 4.00
N MET A 28 0.15 19.17 5.31
CA MET A 28 0.13 20.52 5.90
C MET A 28 1.55 21.04 6.19
N LYS A 29 2.44 20.93 5.20
CA LYS A 29 3.83 21.39 5.30
C LYS A 29 4.10 22.45 4.21
N LYS A 30 4.73 23.56 4.59
CA LYS A 30 5.08 24.65 3.68
C LYS A 30 6.17 24.18 2.70
N GLY A 31 6.03 24.50 1.41
CA GLY A 31 7.06 24.23 0.38
C GLY A 31 7.10 22.79 -0.15
N THR A 32 6.10 21.95 0.11
CA THR A 32 6.00 20.58 -0.43
C THR A 32 4.71 20.38 -1.22
N SER A 33 4.63 19.28 -1.98
CA SER A 33 3.41 18.86 -2.67
C SER A 33 2.25 18.82 -1.66
N LYS A 34 1.16 19.50 -2.01
CA LYS A 34 -0.09 19.45 -1.25
C LYS A 34 -0.80 18.10 -1.38
N ARG A 35 -0.38 17.23 -2.31
CA ARG A 35 -1.05 15.97 -2.65
C ARG A 35 -0.17 14.79 -2.29
N TRP A 36 -0.63 14.02 -1.32
CA TRP A 36 -0.07 12.76 -0.86
C TRP A 36 -1.18 11.70 -0.87
N TRP A 37 -0.81 10.46 -0.59
CA TRP A 37 -1.69 9.31 -0.60
C TRP A 37 -1.45 8.48 0.66
N VAL A 38 -2.52 8.24 1.41
CA VAL A 38 -2.53 7.23 2.47
C VAL A 38 -2.92 5.92 1.81
N TRP A 39 -1.96 5.01 1.78
CA TRP A 39 -2.15 3.64 1.37
C TRP A 39 -2.60 2.83 2.58
N SER A 40 -3.67 2.06 2.43
CA SER A 40 -4.15 1.12 3.41
C SER A 40 -3.99 -0.30 2.87
N VAL A 41 -3.40 -1.17 3.67
CA VAL A 41 -3.34 -2.61 3.41
C VAL A 41 -3.95 -3.30 4.60
N ALA A 42 -4.97 -4.11 4.38
CA ALA A 42 -5.71 -4.77 5.44
C ALA A 42 -5.81 -6.27 5.22
N ARG A 43 -5.77 -7.01 6.33
CA ARG A 43 -6.21 -8.39 6.47
C ARG A 43 -7.36 -8.42 7.47
N GLU A 44 -7.85 -9.61 7.81
CA GLU A 44 -9.01 -9.81 8.69
C GLU A 44 -8.89 -9.09 10.05
N ASP A 45 -7.71 -9.13 10.66
CA ASP A 45 -7.46 -8.71 12.05
C ASP A 45 -6.49 -7.52 12.19
N ALA A 46 -5.93 -7.04 11.08
CA ALA A 46 -4.92 -5.99 11.09
C ALA A 46 -4.98 -5.09 9.86
N VAL A 47 -4.60 -3.82 10.05
CA VAL A 47 -4.43 -2.83 8.99
C VAL A 47 -3.09 -2.11 9.16
N SER A 48 -2.43 -1.83 8.04
CA SER A 48 -1.21 -1.04 7.99
C SER A 48 -1.39 0.14 7.05
N TYR A 49 -0.81 1.29 7.43
CA TYR A 49 -0.90 2.52 6.64
C TYR A 49 0.50 3.01 6.24
N ARG A 50 0.65 3.45 4.99
CA ARG A 50 1.84 4.15 4.51
C ARG A 50 1.45 5.46 3.85
N LEU A 51 2.15 6.55 4.19
CA LEU A 51 1.94 7.86 3.60
C LEU A 51 3.00 8.13 2.53
N LEU A 52 2.61 8.15 1.26
CA LEU A 52 3.51 8.34 0.12
C LEU A 52 3.15 9.59 -0.70
N PRO A 53 4.11 10.25 -1.36
CA PRO A 53 3.85 11.44 -2.16
C PRO A 53 3.19 11.12 -3.52
N SER A 54 3.04 9.84 -3.87
CA SER A 54 2.53 9.37 -5.17
C SER A 54 1.59 8.18 -4.98
N ARG A 55 0.74 7.96 -5.99
CA ARG A 55 -0.04 6.73 -6.18
C ARG A 55 0.42 5.90 -7.38
N SER A 56 1.67 6.08 -7.82
CA SER A 56 2.22 5.39 -8.99
C SER A 56 2.42 3.88 -8.74
N THR A 57 2.66 3.13 -9.80
CA THR A 57 3.06 1.71 -9.73
C THR A 57 4.25 1.48 -8.80
N ASP A 58 5.24 2.39 -8.77
CA ASP A 58 6.38 2.28 -7.83
C ASP A 58 5.96 2.45 -6.36
N ALA A 59 4.99 3.33 -6.10
CA ALA A 59 4.43 3.49 -4.76
C ALA A 59 3.66 2.23 -4.36
N ALA A 60 2.86 1.65 -5.27
CA ALA A 60 2.20 0.37 -5.06
C ALA A 60 3.22 -0.76 -4.79
N ARG A 61 4.32 -0.83 -5.54
CA ARG A 61 5.40 -1.80 -5.33
C ARG A 61 6.02 -1.67 -3.95
N THR A 62 6.24 -0.44 -3.49
CA THR A 62 6.76 -0.14 -2.15
C THR A 62 5.80 -0.57 -1.04
N VAL A 63 4.49 -0.44 -1.27
CA VAL A 63 3.44 -0.77 -0.29
C VAL A 63 3.18 -2.26 -0.22
N LEU A 64 3.17 -2.94 -1.37
CA LEU A 64 2.93 -4.38 -1.44
C LEU A 64 4.19 -5.20 -1.14
N ASP A 65 5.38 -4.60 -1.18
CA ASP A 65 6.64 -5.19 -0.75
C ASP A 65 6.87 -6.65 -1.20
N GLY A 66 6.58 -6.90 -2.48
CA GLY A 66 6.78 -8.23 -3.04
C GLY A 66 5.66 -9.24 -2.78
N TYR A 67 4.53 -8.83 -2.22
CA TYR A 67 3.34 -9.65 -1.99
C TYR A 67 2.95 -10.50 -3.21
N ALA A 68 2.61 -11.76 -2.95
CA ALA A 68 2.36 -12.78 -3.97
C ALA A 68 1.01 -13.50 -3.79
N GLY A 69 0.15 -13.00 -2.90
CA GLY A 69 -1.22 -13.50 -2.73
C GLY A 69 -2.23 -12.73 -3.59
N VAL A 70 -3.50 -12.77 -3.18
CA VAL A 70 -4.59 -12.05 -3.84
C VAL A 70 -4.78 -10.68 -3.20
N ALA A 71 -4.84 -9.63 -4.03
CA ALA A 71 -5.16 -8.28 -3.59
C ALA A 71 -6.56 -7.88 -4.09
N LEU A 72 -7.48 -7.65 -3.15
CA LEU A 72 -8.78 -7.04 -3.42
C LEU A 72 -8.60 -5.52 -3.48
N CYS A 73 -8.85 -4.93 -4.65
CA CYS A 73 -8.70 -3.50 -4.89
C CYS A 73 -9.82 -2.97 -5.79
N ASP A 74 -9.91 -1.65 -5.95
CA ASP A 74 -10.92 -0.95 -6.75
C ASP A 74 -10.71 -1.05 -8.29
N GLY A 75 -9.72 -1.82 -8.73
CA GLY A 75 -9.37 -1.96 -10.15
C GLY A 75 -8.49 -0.82 -10.69
N TYR A 76 -7.80 -0.07 -9.82
CA TYR A 76 -6.82 0.91 -10.27
C TYR A 76 -5.67 0.26 -11.07
N LYS A 77 -5.37 0.84 -12.25
CA LYS A 77 -4.40 0.29 -13.24
C LYS A 77 -3.01 -0.04 -12.70
N ALA A 78 -2.57 0.59 -11.61
CA ALA A 78 -1.27 0.29 -11.03
C ALA A 78 -1.18 -1.18 -10.55
N TYR A 79 -2.30 -1.73 -10.07
CA TYR A 79 -2.39 -3.12 -9.64
C TYR A 79 -2.28 -4.10 -10.82
N ASP A 80 -2.95 -3.80 -11.93
CA ASP A 80 -2.88 -4.62 -13.14
C ASP A 80 -1.45 -4.72 -13.68
N VAL A 81 -0.71 -3.62 -13.65
CA VAL A 81 0.70 -3.60 -14.09
C VAL A 81 1.54 -4.50 -13.20
N LEU A 82 1.38 -4.41 -11.87
CA LEU A 82 2.14 -5.25 -10.93
C LEU A 82 1.78 -6.73 -11.03
N ALA A 83 0.51 -7.06 -11.31
CA ALA A 83 0.09 -8.44 -11.52
C ALA A 83 0.74 -9.04 -12.78
N ARG A 84 0.79 -8.28 -13.89
CA ARG A 84 1.38 -8.72 -15.17
C ARG A 84 2.89 -8.88 -15.15
N GLU A 85 3.61 -8.09 -14.36
CA GLU A 85 5.06 -8.22 -14.22
C GLU A 85 5.51 -9.55 -13.58
N ARG A 86 4.57 -10.33 -13.05
CA ARG A 86 4.82 -11.61 -12.39
C ARG A 86 4.37 -12.84 -13.19
N GLU A 87 3.69 -12.64 -14.32
CA GLU A 87 3.41 -13.70 -15.30
C GLU A 87 4.64 -13.98 -16.18
#